data_AF-A0A7S4CMC4-F1
#
_entry.id   AF-A0A7S4CMC4-F1
#
_cell.length_a   1.000
_cell.length_b   1.000
_cell.length_c   1.000
_cell.angle_alpha   90.00
_cell.angle_beta   90.00
_cell.angle_gamma   90.00
#
_symmetry.space_group_name_H-M   'P 1'
#
loop_
_entity.id
_entity.type
_entity.pdbx_description
1 polymer ?
#
loop_
_entity_poly.entity_id
_entity_poly.type
_entity_poly.pdbx_seq_one_letter_code
_entity_poly.pdbx_strand_id
1 'polypeptide(L)'
;LAKWLNEASFFVTNFRPVPLTEHFKVGDTVYNSEKEVVRIMKSTPDDPDGVVTLCDEVIDGGFSVLVFGSSKRQCETTATYLAKQVRSRTDEETVAARQQMMQQLKGSPAGVDPVLEETVPKGVAYHHAGLTMEEREVVERGFR
;
A
#
# COMPACT_ATOMS: atom_id res chain seq x y z
N LEU A 1 -11.04 19.06 -24.29
CA LEU A 1 -11.76 17.82 -24.63
C LEU A 1 -13.21 18.09 -25.06
N ALA A 2 -14.06 18.68 -24.22
CA ALA A 2 -15.48 18.95 -24.56
C ALA A 2 -15.69 19.71 -25.89
N LYS A 3 -14.88 20.74 -26.16
CA LYS A 3 -14.88 21.45 -27.45
C LYS A 3 -14.56 20.56 -28.65
N TRP A 4 -13.63 19.61 -28.48
CA TRP A 4 -13.26 18.64 -29.53
C TRP A 4 -14.38 17.62 -29.78
N LEU A 5 -15.13 17.26 -28.74
CA LEU A 5 -16.30 16.37 -28.80
C LEU A 5 -17.56 17.11 -29.30
N ASN A 6 -17.45 17.91 -30.37
CA ASN A 6 -18.56 18.68 -30.95
C ASN A 6 -19.32 19.53 -29.91
N GLU A 7 -18.59 20.31 -29.11
CA GLU A 7 -19.18 21.19 -28.09
C GLU A 7 -20.08 20.47 -27.07
N ALA A 8 -19.73 19.22 -26.72
CA ALA A 8 -20.44 18.46 -25.69
C ALA A 8 -20.57 19.25 -24.37
N SER A 9 -21.68 19.04 -23.66
CA SER A 9 -21.88 19.60 -22.31
C SER A 9 -20.76 19.15 -21.37
N PHE A 10 -20.21 20.09 -20.61
CA PHE A 10 -19.07 19.87 -19.73
C PHE A 10 -19.48 20.03 -18.27
N PHE A 11 -19.15 19.03 -17.45
CA PHE A 11 -19.38 19.05 -16.02
C PHE A 11 -18.07 18.79 -15.29
N VAL A 12 -17.76 19.64 -14.31
CA VAL A 12 -16.59 19.52 -13.43
C VAL A 12 -17.04 19.68 -11.99
N THR A 13 -16.58 18.78 -11.14
CA THR A 13 -16.79 18.85 -9.69
C THR A 13 -15.54 18.36 -8.98
N ASN A 14 -15.29 18.91 -7.79
CA ASN A 14 -14.28 18.43 -6.85
C ASN A 14 -14.91 17.66 -5.67
N PHE A 15 -16.20 17.31 -5.77
CA PHE A 15 -16.90 16.58 -4.73
C PHE A 15 -16.23 15.22 -4.46
N ARG A 16 -15.95 14.95 -3.18
CA ARG A 16 -15.52 13.65 -2.69
C ARG A 16 -16.37 13.27 -1.48
N PRO A 17 -16.93 12.05 -1.40
CA PRO A 17 -17.72 11.63 -0.26
C PRO A 17 -16.88 11.47 1.01
N VAL A 18 -15.59 11.14 0.86
CA VAL A 18 -14.60 11.11 1.93
C VAL A 18 -13.57 12.21 1.64
N PRO A 19 -13.38 13.19 2.54
CA PRO A 19 -12.35 14.22 2.37
C PRO A 19 -10.97 13.61 2.21
N LEU A 20 -10.16 14.17 1.32
CA LEU A 20 -8.76 13.81 1.19
C LEU A 20 -7.91 14.86 1.90
N THR A 21 -7.07 14.42 2.83
CA THR A 21 -6.05 15.29 3.45
C THR A 21 -4.70 14.98 2.84
N GLU A 22 -4.10 15.96 2.17
CA GLU A 22 -2.84 15.80 1.45
C GLU A 22 -1.69 16.40 2.26
N HIS A 23 -0.57 15.67 2.28
CA HIS A 23 0.65 16.09 2.95
C HIS A 23 1.87 15.77 2.08
N PHE A 24 2.97 16.47 2.32
CA PHE A 24 4.27 16.11 1.78
C PHE A 24 5.33 16.12 2.89
N LYS A 25 6.26 15.17 2.84
CA LYS A 25 7.34 15.02 3.81
C LYS A 25 8.67 15.39 3.16
N VAL A 26 9.47 16.22 3.84
CA VAL A 26 10.85 16.56 3.47
C VAL A 26 11.76 16.34 4.67
N GLY A 27 12.68 15.38 4.56
CA GLY A 27 13.43 14.90 5.72
C GLY A 27 12.47 14.46 6.82
N ASP A 28 12.64 15.00 8.02
CA ASP A 28 11.81 14.74 9.20
C ASP A 28 10.52 15.56 9.27
N THR A 29 10.32 16.53 8.36
CA THR A 29 9.21 17.49 8.49
C THR A 29 8.07 17.15 7.53
N VAL A 30 6.85 17.12 8.04
CA VAL A 30 5.61 16.92 7.27
C VAL A 30 4.86 18.24 7.18
N TYR A 31 4.40 18.55 5.98
CA TYR A 31 3.71 19.78 5.63
C TYR A 31 2.31 19.49 5.08
N ASN A 32 1.36 20.40 5.31
CA ASN A 32 0.06 20.40 4.61
C ASN A 32 0.18 21.00 3.19
N SER A 33 -0.93 21.07 2.46
CA SER A 33 -1.02 21.69 1.13
C SER A 33 -0.60 23.17 1.10
N GLU A 34 -0.74 23.87 2.21
CA GLU A 34 -0.38 25.28 2.39
C GLU A 34 1.12 25.49 2.72
N LYS A 35 1.90 24.40 2.81
CA LYS A 35 3.32 24.36 3.18
C LYS A 35 3.59 24.74 4.63
N GLU A 36 2.60 24.61 5.49
CA GLU A 36 2.74 24.79 6.93
C GLU A 36 3.20 23.49 7.57
N VAL A 37 4.08 23.57 8.56
CA VAL A 37 4.55 22.40 9.31
C VAL A 37 3.40 21.86 10.17
N VAL A 38 2.99 20.63 9.89
CA VAL A 38 1.94 19.96 10.68
C VAL A 38 2.50 18.91 11.63
N ARG A 39 3.69 18.38 11.34
CA ARG A 39 4.29 17.32 12.14
C ARG A 39 5.80 17.24 11.91
N ILE A 40 6.54 16.87 12.95
CA ILE A 40 7.94 16.46 12.87
C ILE A 40 8.00 14.97 13.24
N MET A 41 8.49 14.15 12.31
CA MET A 41 8.78 12.74 12.48
C MET A 41 10.26 12.56 12.85
N LYS A 42 10.62 11.47 13.51
CA LYS A 42 12.02 11.15 13.79
C LYS A 42 12.44 9.98 12.92
N SER A 43 13.22 10.24 11.89
CA SER A 43 13.84 9.18 11.09
C SER A 43 14.79 8.35 11.95
N THR A 44 14.87 7.05 11.68
CA THR A 44 15.83 6.15 12.33
C THR A 44 16.78 5.59 11.28
N PRO A 45 17.97 5.08 11.65
CA PRO A 45 18.87 4.43 10.69
C PRO A 45 18.20 3.27 9.93
N ASP A 46 17.25 2.58 10.58
CA ASP A 46 16.52 1.44 10.03
C ASP A 46 15.25 1.82 9.27
N ASP A 47 14.79 3.08 9.38
CA ASP A 47 13.63 3.68 8.69
C ASP A 47 13.93 5.16 8.35
N PRO A 48 14.87 5.43 7.43
CA PRO A 48 15.37 6.78 7.16
C PRO A 48 14.32 7.70 6.52
N ASP A 49 13.32 7.11 5.85
CA ASP A 49 12.23 7.85 5.21
C ASP A 49 10.93 7.83 6.04
N GLY A 50 10.90 7.11 7.16
CA GLY A 50 9.73 7.02 8.04
C GLY A 50 8.59 6.16 7.46
N VAL A 51 8.85 5.32 6.45
CA VAL A 51 7.82 4.54 5.75
C VAL A 51 7.26 3.45 6.67
N VAL A 52 8.11 2.79 7.46
CA VAL A 52 7.65 1.80 8.46
C VAL A 52 6.80 2.50 9.50
N THR A 53 7.28 3.63 10.02
CA THR A 53 6.57 4.43 11.03
C THR A 53 5.18 4.85 10.56
N LEU A 54 5.06 5.35 9.32
CA LEU A 54 3.77 5.73 8.73
C LEU A 54 2.84 4.53 8.55
N CYS A 55 3.38 3.36 8.15
CA CYS A 55 2.59 2.15 8.00
C CYS A 55 2.08 1.63 9.34
N ASP A 56 2.95 1.55 10.36
CA ASP A 56 2.60 1.06 11.70
C ASP A 56 1.48 1.90 12.33
N GLU A 57 1.50 3.23 12.16
CA GLU A 57 0.43 4.09 12.69
C GLU A 57 -0.95 3.78 12.07
N VAL A 58 -0.98 3.47 10.78
CA VAL A 58 -2.21 3.08 10.09
C VAL A 58 -2.66 1.69 10.55
N ILE A 59 -1.73 0.75 10.68
CA ILE A 59 -1.98 -0.63 11.12
C ILE A 59 -2.47 -0.66 12.57
N ASP A 60 -1.85 0.11 13.48
CA ASP A 60 -2.24 0.24 14.89
C ASP A 60 -3.66 0.82 15.03
N GLY A 61 -4.08 1.66 14.07
CA GLY A 61 -5.46 2.15 13.95
C GLY A 61 -6.47 1.12 13.41
N GLY A 62 -6.00 -0.07 13.00
CA GLY A 62 -6.84 -1.11 12.40
C GLY A 62 -7.18 -0.87 10.93
N PHE A 63 -6.41 -0.01 10.24
CA PHE A 63 -6.63 0.35 8.84
C PHE A 63 -5.58 -0.28 7.92
N SER A 64 -5.83 -0.22 6.60
CA SER A 64 -4.92 -0.68 5.55
C SER A 64 -4.15 0.49 4.91
N VAL A 65 -2.90 0.25 4.50
CA VAL A 65 -2.03 1.24 3.87
C VAL A 65 -1.64 0.83 2.45
N LEU A 66 -1.65 1.76 1.51
CA LEU A 66 -1.20 1.55 0.12
C LEU A 66 0.06 2.37 -0.16
N VAL A 67 1.15 1.70 -0.52
CA VAL A 67 2.45 2.32 -0.82
C VAL A 67 2.75 2.19 -2.31
N PHE A 68 2.92 3.32 -3.00
CA PHE A 68 3.21 3.33 -4.43
C PHE A 68 4.72 3.34 -4.69
N GLY A 69 5.22 2.30 -5.36
CA GLY A 69 6.58 2.23 -5.90
C GLY A 69 6.68 2.78 -7.33
N SER A 70 7.84 3.33 -7.69
CA SER A 70 8.15 3.86 -9.03
C SER A 70 8.51 2.78 -10.05
N SER A 71 8.82 1.56 -9.60
CA SER A 71 9.18 0.42 -10.46
C SER A 71 8.73 -0.90 -9.86
N LYS A 72 8.62 -1.95 -10.70
CA LYS A 72 8.26 -3.32 -10.24
C LYS A 72 9.17 -3.80 -9.10
N ARG A 73 10.48 -3.70 -9.34
CA ARG A 73 11.51 -4.05 -8.34
C ARG A 73 11.36 -3.25 -7.05
N GLN A 74 11.05 -1.96 -7.12
CA GLN A 74 10.85 -1.15 -5.91
C GLN A 74 9.65 -1.64 -5.10
N CYS A 75 8.54 -2.03 -5.75
CA CYS A 75 7.39 -2.61 -5.07
C CYS A 75 7.77 -3.89 -4.31
N GLU A 76 8.48 -4.81 -4.96
CA GLU A 76 8.96 -6.06 -4.33
C GLU A 76 9.89 -5.78 -3.14
N THR A 77 10.94 -4.95 -3.34
CA THR A 77 11.91 -4.67 -2.27
C THR A 77 11.28 -3.92 -1.10
N THR A 78 10.33 -3.01 -1.37
CA THR A 78 9.61 -2.28 -0.33
C THR A 78 8.70 -3.21 0.45
N ALA A 79 8.02 -4.16 -0.22
CA ALA A 79 7.19 -5.16 0.45
C ALA A 79 8.03 -6.08 1.36
N THR A 80 9.17 -6.58 0.88
CA THR A 80 10.10 -7.38 1.71
C THR A 80 10.63 -6.59 2.90
N TYR A 81 11.00 -5.32 2.69
CA TYR A 81 11.48 -4.44 3.76
C TYR A 81 10.39 -4.20 4.82
N LEU A 82 9.18 -3.84 4.39
CA LEU A 82 8.04 -3.63 5.28
C LEU A 82 7.68 -4.90 6.05
N ALA A 83 7.60 -6.06 5.39
CA ALA A 83 7.25 -7.33 6.04
C ALA A 83 8.18 -7.73 7.20
N LYS A 84 9.42 -7.23 7.19
CA LYS A 84 10.41 -7.47 8.26
C LYS A 84 10.27 -6.51 9.44
N GLN A 85 9.73 -5.32 9.19
CA GLN A 85 9.80 -4.20 10.13
C GLN A 85 8.44 -3.82 10.71
N VAL A 86 7.35 -3.92 9.94
CA VAL A 86 6.01 -3.55 10.40
C VAL A 86 5.49 -4.52 11.45
N ARG A 87 4.67 -4.01 12.36
CA ARG A 87 4.01 -4.83 13.37
C ARG A 87 2.94 -5.70 12.72
N SER A 88 3.24 -6.99 12.61
CA SER A 88 2.26 -7.96 12.14
C SER A 88 1.18 -8.18 13.20
N ARG A 89 -0.08 -7.96 12.82
CA ARG A 89 -1.23 -8.50 13.57
C ARG A 89 -1.17 -10.03 13.65
N THR A 90 -1.50 -10.57 14.81
CA THR A 90 -1.42 -12.01 15.11
C THR A 90 -2.72 -12.58 15.67
N ASP A 91 -3.84 -11.85 15.57
CA ASP A 91 -5.14 -12.40 15.91
C ASP A 91 -5.49 -13.57 14.99
N GLU A 92 -6.19 -14.57 15.54
CA GLU A 92 -6.44 -15.85 14.86
C GLU A 92 -7.15 -15.67 13.53
N GLU A 93 -8.11 -14.74 13.45
CA GLU A 93 -8.85 -14.41 12.24
C GLU A 93 -7.92 -13.88 11.15
N THR A 94 -7.07 -12.91 11.47
CA THR A 94 -6.08 -12.35 10.52
C THR A 94 -5.09 -13.41 10.06
N VAL A 95 -4.60 -14.25 10.97
CA VAL A 95 -3.65 -15.33 10.62
C VAL A 95 -4.32 -16.36 9.69
N ALA A 96 -5.56 -16.76 9.99
CA ALA A 96 -6.32 -17.68 9.16
C ALA A 96 -6.60 -17.10 7.76
N ALA A 97 -6.98 -15.82 7.67
CA ALA A 97 -7.20 -15.14 6.41
C ALA A 97 -5.92 -15.11 5.54
N ARG A 98 -4.76 -14.80 6.14
CA ARG A 98 -3.47 -14.84 5.43
C ARG A 98 -3.08 -16.24 4.97
N GLN A 99 -3.35 -17.26 5.78
CA GLN A 99 -3.11 -18.66 5.39
C GLN A 99 -4.00 -19.07 4.21
N GLN A 100 -5.27 -18.67 4.20
CA GLN A 100 -6.19 -18.91 3.09
C GLN A 100 -5.71 -18.19 1.82
N MET A 101 -5.30 -16.93 1.93
CA MET A 101 -4.71 -16.17 0.83
C MET A 101 -3.46 -16.87 0.27
N MET A 102 -2.58 -17.36 1.14
CA MET A 102 -1.39 -18.12 0.74
C MET A 102 -1.73 -19.42 0.01
N GLN A 103 -2.79 -20.13 0.41
CA GLN A 103 -3.25 -21.33 -0.30
C GLN A 103 -3.75 -21.00 -1.71
N GLN A 104 -4.46 -19.88 -1.88
CA GLN A 104 -4.92 -19.43 -3.20
C GLN A 104 -3.73 -19.09 -4.11
N LEU A 105 -2.72 -18.37 -3.59
CA LEU A 105 -1.50 -18.05 -4.34
C LEU A 105 -0.73 -19.31 -4.73
N LYS A 106 -0.59 -20.28 -3.82
CA LYS A 106 0.06 -21.58 -4.10
C LYS A 106 -0.67 -22.43 -5.14
N GLY A 107 -1.97 -22.23 -5.28
CA GLY A 107 -2.79 -22.88 -6.31
C GLY A 107 -2.67 -22.27 -7.70
N SER A 108 -1.94 -21.16 -7.86
CA SER A 108 -1.69 -20.53 -9.16
C SER A 108 -0.89 -21.47 -10.08
N PRO A 109 -1.17 -21.50 -11.40
CA PRO A 109 -0.39 -22.31 -12.35
C PRO A 109 1.11 -22.01 -12.36
N ALA A 110 1.52 -20.79 -11.98
CA ALA A 110 2.91 -20.37 -11.89
C ALA A 110 3.59 -20.77 -10.56
N GLY A 111 2.85 -21.35 -9.61
CA GLY A 111 3.26 -21.43 -8.21
C GLY A 111 3.12 -20.08 -7.51
N VAL A 112 3.63 -20.00 -6.27
CA VAL A 112 3.65 -18.74 -5.51
C VAL A 112 4.96 -18.00 -5.73
N ASP A 113 4.87 -16.69 -5.99
CA ASP A 113 6.03 -15.82 -6.03
C ASP A 113 6.79 -15.83 -4.67
N PRO A 114 8.13 -15.97 -4.66
CA PRO A 114 8.90 -16.05 -3.41
C PRO A 114 8.77 -14.83 -2.51
N VAL A 115 8.61 -13.64 -3.08
CA VAL A 115 8.43 -12.41 -2.28
C VAL A 115 7.04 -12.41 -1.66
N LEU A 116 6.00 -12.81 -2.39
CA LEU A 116 4.66 -12.99 -1.79
C LEU A 116 4.65 -14.08 -0.71
N GLU A 117 5.39 -15.18 -0.90
CA GLU A 117 5.49 -16.24 0.10
C GLU A 117 6.14 -15.77 1.41
N GLU A 118 7.15 -14.89 1.33
CA GLU A 118 7.79 -14.28 2.50
C GLU A 118 6.89 -13.22 3.17
N THR A 119 6.20 -12.40 2.36
CA THR A 119 5.57 -11.16 2.83
C THR A 119 4.12 -11.33 3.30
N VAL A 120 3.31 -12.14 2.61
CA VAL A 120 1.87 -12.30 2.91
C VAL A 120 1.60 -12.83 4.32
N PRO A 121 2.36 -13.80 4.88
CA PRO A 121 2.19 -14.21 6.27
C PRO A 121 2.37 -13.07 7.29
N LYS A 122 3.12 -12.03 6.92
CA LYS A 122 3.36 -10.82 7.73
C LYS A 122 2.32 -9.73 7.49
N GLY A 123 1.37 -9.94 6.58
CA GLY A 123 0.32 -8.98 6.23
C GLY A 123 0.75 -7.93 5.24
N VAL A 124 1.82 -8.18 4.49
CA VAL A 124 2.32 -7.27 3.44
C VAL A 124 2.27 -8.02 2.12
N ALA A 125 1.93 -7.34 1.04
CA ALA A 125 2.00 -7.86 -0.32
C ALA A 125 2.40 -6.73 -1.27
N TYR A 126 2.95 -7.06 -2.44
CA TYR A 126 3.15 -6.11 -3.52
C TYR A 126 2.16 -6.36 -4.65
N HIS A 127 1.97 -5.35 -5.50
CA HIS A 127 1.13 -5.46 -6.69
C HIS A 127 1.79 -4.71 -7.86
N HIS A 128 1.89 -5.38 -9.00
CA HIS A 128 2.30 -4.77 -10.27
C HIS A 128 1.99 -5.69 -11.45
N ALA A 129 2.16 -5.18 -12.68
CA ALA A 129 1.92 -5.91 -13.92
C ALA A 129 2.85 -7.10 -14.22
N GLY A 130 3.81 -7.43 -13.34
CA GLY A 130 4.60 -8.67 -13.42
C GLY A 130 3.90 -9.90 -12.81
N LEU A 131 2.90 -9.70 -11.95
CA LEU A 131 2.08 -10.77 -11.39
C LEU A 131 1.07 -11.26 -12.44
N THR A 132 0.65 -12.52 -12.34
CA THR A 132 -0.47 -13.04 -13.14
C THR A 132 -1.77 -12.30 -12.82
N MET A 133 -2.82 -12.52 -13.61
CA MET A 133 -4.13 -11.94 -13.29
C MET A 133 -4.67 -12.56 -12.00
N GLU A 134 -4.53 -13.87 -11.85
CA GLU A 134 -4.99 -14.65 -10.71
C GLU A 134 -4.32 -14.19 -9.40
N GLU A 135 -2.99 -13.96 -9.41
CA GLU A 135 -2.26 -13.44 -8.26
C GLU A 135 -2.72 -12.03 -7.89
N ARG A 136 -2.90 -11.14 -8.88
CA ARG A 136 -3.38 -9.77 -8.64
C ARG A 136 -4.76 -9.77 -8.00
N GLU A 137 -5.66 -10.61 -8.48
CA GLU A 137 -6.99 -10.72 -7.89
C GLU A 137 -6.95 -11.22 -6.44
N VAL A 138 -6.06 -12.16 -6.11
CA VAL A 138 -5.88 -12.62 -4.72
C VAL A 138 -5.36 -11.49 -3.83
N VAL A 139 -4.36 -10.72 -4.29
CA VAL A 139 -3.82 -9.56 -3.56
C VAL A 139 -4.88 -8.46 -3.38
N GLU A 140 -5.63 -8.13 -4.44
CA GLU A 140 -6.68 -7.11 -4.39
C GLU A 140 -7.84 -7.51 -3.47
N ARG A 141 -8.23 -8.78 -3.44
CA ARG A 141 -9.23 -9.28 -2.49
C ARG A 141 -8.70 -9.27 -1.06
N GLY A 142 -7.44 -9.65 -0.84
CA GLY A 142 -6.82 -9.65 0.49
C GLY A 142 -6.62 -8.26 1.09
N PHE A 143 -6.59 -7.20 0.26
CA PHE A 143 -6.46 -5.82 0.71
C PHE A 143 -7.79 -5.16 1.10
N ARG A 144 -8.91 -5.62 0.54
CA ARG A 144 -10.26 -5.07 0.78
C ARG A 144 -10.82 -5.54 2.11
#